data_AF-A0A970H997-F1
#
_entry.id   AF-A0A970H997-F1
#
_cell.length_a   1.000
_cell.length_b   1.000
_cell.length_c   1.000
_cell.angle_alpha   90.00
_cell.angle_beta   90.00
_cell.angle_gamma   90.00
#
_symmetry.space_group_name_H-M   'P 1'
#
loop_
_entity.id
_entity.type
_entity.pdbx_description
1 polymer ?
#
loop_
_entity_poly.entity_id
_entity_poly.type
_entity_poly.pdbx_seq_one_letter_code
_entity_poly.pdbx_strand_id
1 'polypeptide(L)' 'MSPKPVERCVRCGLSEGEVRLSKCTVCHRYFCFRCAVRRGGKAFCSPACADLFFFGDEEEPG' A
#
# COMPACT_ATOMS: atom_id res chain seq x y z
N MET A 1 -19.36 -22.89 3.42
CA MET A 1 -18.34 -21.89 3.83
C MET A 1 -17.85 -21.21 2.57
N SER A 2 -18.17 -19.94 2.33
CA SER A 2 -17.65 -19.21 1.16
C SER A 2 -16.15 -18.94 1.35
N PRO A 3 -15.30 -19.14 0.32
CA PRO A 3 -13.89 -18.80 0.41
C PRO A 3 -13.77 -17.28 0.60
N LYS A 4 -13.03 -16.84 1.62
CA LYS A 4 -12.69 -15.43 1.76
C LYS A 4 -11.75 -15.01 0.61
N PRO A 5 -11.90 -13.80 0.06
CA PRO A 5 -10.98 -13.32 -0.96
C PRO A 5 -9.55 -13.30 -0.39
N VAL A 6 -8.60 -13.86 -1.14
CA VAL A 6 -7.20 -13.93 -0.72
C VAL A 6 -6.54 -12.58 -0.98
N GLU A 7 -6.16 -11.88 0.09
CA GLU A 7 -5.41 -10.63 0.01
C GLU A 7 -4.01 -10.91 -0.54
N ARG A 8 -3.57 -10.07 -1.50
CA ARG A 8 -2.30 -10.24 -2.21
C ARG A 8 -1.58 -8.91 -2.37
N CYS A 9 -0.25 -8.96 -2.37
CA CYS A 9 0.58 -7.80 -2.67
C CYS A 9 0.32 -7.32 -4.10
N VAL A 10 -0.08 -6.06 -4.26
CA VAL A 10 -0.33 -5.42 -5.56
C VAL A 10 0.90 -5.38 -6.48
N ARG A 11 2.12 -5.50 -5.91
CA ARG A 11 3.39 -5.43 -6.66
C ARG A 11 3.90 -6.79 -7.12
N CYS A 12 3.84 -7.80 -6.27
CA CYS A 12 4.45 -9.12 -6.54
C CYS A 12 3.47 -10.29 -6.50
N GLY A 13 2.20 -10.08 -6.11
CA GLY A 13 1.17 -11.12 -6.08
C GLY A 13 1.23 -12.09 -4.89
N LEU A 14 2.27 -12.05 -4.06
CA LEU A 14 2.39 -12.92 -2.87
C LEU A 14 1.22 -12.70 -1.92
N SER A 15 0.73 -13.80 -1.35
CA SER A 15 -0.40 -13.82 -0.41
C SER A 15 0.06 -13.71 1.04
N GLU A 16 -0.89 -13.50 1.97
CA GLU A 16 -0.61 -13.45 3.41
C GLU A 16 0.01 -14.73 3.98
N GLY A 17 -0.22 -15.88 3.33
CA GLY A 17 0.42 -17.14 3.72
C GLY A 17 1.92 -17.18 3.42
N GLU A 18 2.42 -16.31 2.54
CA GLU A 18 3.83 -16.26 2.12
C GLU A 18 4.58 -15.08 2.72
N VAL A 19 3.91 -13.93 2.90
CA VAL A 19 4.51 -12.70 3.39
C VAL A 19 3.53 -11.91 4.24
N ARG A 20 4.06 -11.14 5.19
CA ARG A 20 3.24 -10.15 5.90
C ARG A 20 2.80 -9.04 4.95
N LEU A 21 1.49 -8.91 4.77
CA LEU A 21 0.87 -7.82 4.03
C LEU A 21 0.55 -6.64 4.96
N SER A 22 0.51 -5.45 4.37
CA SER A 22 0.08 -4.22 5.01
C SER A 22 -0.80 -3.47 4.02
N LYS A 23 -1.78 -2.72 4.54
CA LYS A 23 -2.73 -1.95 3.73
C LYS A 23 -2.18 -0.55 3.50
N CYS A 24 -2.17 -0.08 2.25
CA CYS A 24 -1.75 1.27 1.94
C CYS A 24 -2.83 2.27 2.37
N THR A 25 -2.44 3.31 3.10
CA THR A 25 -3.37 4.35 3.59
C THR A 25 -3.89 5.28 2.50
N VAL A 26 -3.26 5.30 1.32
CA VAL A 26 -3.62 6.19 0.20
C VAL A 26 -4.61 5.51 -0.75
N CYS A 27 -4.32 4.27 -1.18
CA CYS A 27 -5.14 3.57 -2.19
C CYS A 27 -5.85 2.32 -1.66
N HIS A 28 -5.69 2.00 -0.37
CA HIS A 28 -6.31 0.87 0.32
C HIS A 28 -5.97 -0.53 -0.23
N ARG A 29 -5.00 -0.63 -1.14
CA ARG A 29 -4.47 -1.90 -1.66
C ARG A 29 -3.44 -2.51 -0.71
N TYR A 30 -3.31 -3.83 -0.76
CA TYR A 30 -2.32 -4.57 0.04
C TYR A 30 -0.96 -4.61 -0.65
N PHE A 31 0.10 -4.52 0.16
CA PHE A 31 1.48 -4.67 -0.28
C PHE A 31 2.29 -5.41 0.80
N CYS A 32 3.34 -6.12 0.40
CA CYS A 32 4.20 -6.83 1.34
C CYS A 32 5.37 -5.96 1.82
N PHE A 33 5.97 -6.32 2.95
CA PHE A 33 7.12 -5.61 3.52
C PHE A 33 8.34 -5.53 2.56
N ARG A 34 8.48 -6.48 1.62
CA ARG A 34 9.55 -6.50 0.60
C ARG A 34 9.33 -5.46 -0.50
N CYS A 35 8.07 -5.21 -0.85
CA CYS A 35 7.69 -4.23 -1.87
C CYS A 35 7.34 -2.87 -1.28
N ALA A 36 7.42 -2.73 0.06
CA ALA A 36 7.11 -1.51 0.78
C ALA A 36 8.06 -0.38 0.39
N VAL A 37 7.50 0.74 -0.06
CA VAL A 37 8.24 1.99 -0.23
C VAL A 37 8.21 2.74 1.09
N ARG A 38 9.37 2.97 1.70
CA ARG A 38 9.49 3.65 3.00
C ARG A 38 9.86 5.11 2.81
N ARG A 39 9.06 6.01 3.37
CA ARG A 39 9.30 7.46 3.33
C ARG A 39 8.73 8.11 4.59
N GLY A 40 9.51 8.99 5.23
CA GLY A 40 9.09 9.69 6.45
C GLY A 40 8.60 8.76 7.57
N GLY A 41 9.22 7.59 7.74
CA GLY A 41 8.83 6.59 8.75
C GLY A 41 7.57 5.77 8.43
N LYS A 42 6.88 6.04 7.31
CA LYS A 42 5.70 5.29 6.85
C LYS A 42 6.05 4.38 5.67
N ALA A 43 5.20 3.38 5.43
CA ALA A 43 5.33 2.40 4.35
C ALA A 43 4.14 2.47 3.39
N PHE A 44 4.41 2.43 2.09
CA PHE A 44 3.42 2.58 1.02
C PHE A 44 3.57 1.48 -0.04
N CYS A 45 2.50 1.24 -0.81
CA CYS A 45 2.52 0.23 -1.88
C CYS A 45 3.30 0.69 -3.13
N SER A 46 3.54 1.99 -3.29
CA SER A 46 4.25 2.58 -4.43
C SER A 46 4.85 3.95 -4.09
N PRO A 47 5.84 4.44 -4.86
CA PRO A 47 6.37 5.79 -4.72
C PRO A 47 5.29 6.85 -4.93
N ALA A 48 4.44 6.68 -5.94
CA ALA A 48 3.32 7.59 -6.22
C ALA A 48 2.37 7.75 -5.02
N CYS A 49 2.03 6.67 -4.31
CA CYS A 49 1.23 6.77 -3.09
C CYS A 49 1.99 7.46 -1.95
N ALA A 50 3.31 7.32 -1.88
CA ALA A 50 4.11 8.06 -0.92
C ALA A 50 4.08 9.56 -1.25
N ASP A 51 4.35 9.95 -2.51
CA ASP A 51 4.27 11.34 -2.95
C ASP A 51 2.88 11.93 -2.72
N LEU A 52 1.80 11.25 -3.11
CA LEU A 52 0.43 11.70 -2.84
C LEU A 52 0.14 11.86 -1.33
N PHE A 53 0.71 11.01 -0.47
CA PHE A 53 0.53 11.18 0.97
C PHE A 53 1.22 12.44 1.53
N PHE A 54 2.36 12.83 0.96
CA PHE A 54 3.15 13.97 1.45
C PHE A 54 2.84 15.29 0.74
N PHE A 55 2.39 15.25 -0.52
CA PHE A 55 2.17 16.41 -1.39
C PHE A 55 0.80 16.43 -2.07
N GLY A 56 -0.01 15.38 -1.92
CA GLY A 56 -1.31 15.27 -2.60
C GLY A 56 -2.43 16.07 -1.96
N ASP A 57 -2.13 16.85 -0.91
CA ASP A 57 -3.04 17.82 -0.29
C ASP A 57 -2.71 19.26 -0.71
N GLU A 58 -1.88 19.46 -1.74
CA GLU A 58 -1.69 20.76 -2.38
C GLU A 58 -2.88 21.05 -3.32
N GLU A 59 -4.09 21.05 -2.74
CA GLU A 59 -5.26 21.72 -3.29
C GLU A 59 -5.48 22.98 -2.43
N GLU A 60 -4.60 23.97 -2.62
CA GLU A 60 -4.80 25.33 -2.12
C GLU A 60 -5.58 26.16 -3.17
N PRO A 61 -6.19 27.26 -2.76
CA PRO A 61 -7.60 27.47 -2.45
C PRO A 61 -8.40 28.01 -3.66
N GLY A 62 -9.74 27.95 -3.57
CA GLY A 62 -10.63 28.68 -4.47
C GLY A 62 -10.47 30.21 -4.38
#